data_AF-A0A933CHI0-F1
#
_entry.id   AF-A0A933CHI0-F1
#
_cell.length_a   1.000
_cell.length_b   1.000
_cell.length_c   1.000
_cell.angle_alpha   90.00
_cell.angle_beta   90.00
_cell.angle_gamma   90.00
#
_symmetry.space_group_name_H-M   'P 1'
#
loop_
_entity.id
_entity.type
_entity.pdbx_description
1 polymer ?
#
loop_
_entity_poly.entity_id
_entity_poly.type
_entity_poly.pdbx_seq_one_letter_code
_entity_poly.pdbx_strand_id
1 'polypeptide(L)'
;MMRCLALFLFFQWAVPARVSAEPGQKRASEDPVVQEALDRLDNESLSESSRLTAAKDLKRLDRSRDKEAAVASVVDFFEDHRRERNSNPSKRDAEYAADRVELMEILGALAADTASRAAGESRRAPAEVSECLNALIGALQDKDEPWAARRKAAEMLAQFAGTAPAAALADTRRVLEVASTQIGEVVDNELTAKSWLSSHHPDRSIVEGHRGALKSVLTALGPLTPPAQAP
;
A
#
# COMPACT_ATOMS: atom_id res chain seq x y z
N MET A 1 44.93 -4.17 -8.21
CA MET A 1 43.91 -4.99 -7.51
C MET A 1 43.77 -4.44 -6.10
N MET A 2 42.70 -3.70 -5.79
CA MET A 2 42.21 -3.29 -4.45
C MET A 2 41.37 -2.02 -4.59
N ARG A 3 40.08 -2.16 -4.95
CA ARG A 3 39.04 -1.12 -4.81
C ARG A 3 37.65 -1.78 -4.75
N CYS A 4 37.27 -2.37 -3.61
CA CYS A 4 35.91 -2.85 -3.35
C CYS A 4 35.45 -2.57 -1.90
N LEU A 5 35.89 -1.47 -1.28
CA LEU A 5 35.56 -1.20 0.12
C LEU A 5 35.32 0.31 0.34
N ALA A 6 34.22 0.81 -0.20
CA ALA A 6 33.56 2.04 0.23
C ALA A 6 32.34 2.26 -0.67
N LEU A 7 31.14 1.84 -0.22
CA LEU A 7 29.82 2.38 -0.62
C LEU A 7 28.69 1.55 0.02
N PHE A 8 28.73 1.34 1.34
CA PHE A 8 27.64 0.65 2.08
C PHE A 8 27.23 1.38 3.38
N LEU A 9 27.46 2.68 3.47
CA LEU A 9 27.19 3.47 4.69
C LEU A 9 26.49 4.81 4.47
N PHE A 10 25.63 4.94 3.46
CA PHE A 10 24.84 6.16 3.29
C PHE A 10 23.45 5.85 2.75
N PHE A 11 22.57 5.27 3.56
CA PHE A 11 21.11 5.46 3.49
C PHE A 11 20.46 4.98 4.81
N GLN A 12 20.99 5.43 5.95
CA GLN A 12 20.16 5.64 7.13
C GLN A 12 19.47 6.98 6.94
N TRP A 13 18.35 6.99 6.22
CA TRP A 13 17.42 8.10 6.31
C TRP A 13 16.36 7.74 7.32
N ALA A 14 16.29 8.58 8.34
CA ALA A 14 15.34 8.53 9.43
C ALA A 14 13.93 8.26 8.89
N VAL A 15 13.37 7.11 9.27
CA VAL A 15 11.94 7.03 9.57
C VAL A 15 11.67 8.24 10.46
N PRO A 16 10.81 9.20 10.09
CA PRO A 16 10.50 10.29 10.99
C PRO A 16 10.12 9.66 12.32
N ALA A 17 10.89 9.99 13.35
CA ALA A 17 10.62 9.58 14.72
C ALA A 17 9.13 9.76 14.93
N ARG A 18 8.44 8.68 15.32
CA ARG A 18 7.04 8.72 15.75
C ARG A 18 6.87 10.00 16.54
N VAL A 19 6.23 11.00 15.95
CA VAL A 19 5.56 12.01 16.75
C VAL A 19 4.69 11.15 17.64
N SER A 20 4.96 11.23 18.93
CA SER A 20 4.24 10.51 19.97
C SER A 20 2.80 11.03 19.95
N ALA A 21 2.05 10.61 18.94
CA ALA A 21 0.61 10.50 19.02
C ALA A 21 0.40 9.48 20.14
N GLU A 22 -0.37 9.88 21.14
CA GLU A 22 -0.96 8.93 22.08
C GLU A 22 -1.42 7.69 21.31
N PRO A 23 -1.26 6.46 21.85
CA PRO A 23 -1.73 5.26 21.19
C PRO A 23 -3.18 5.51 20.80
N GLY A 24 -3.40 5.61 19.48
CA GLY A 24 -4.66 6.06 18.91
C GLY A 24 -5.77 5.28 19.59
N GLN A 25 -6.62 5.99 20.32
CA GLN A 25 -7.80 5.40 20.89
C GLN A 25 -8.62 4.92 19.69
N LYS A 26 -8.50 3.62 19.35
CA LYS A 26 -9.25 2.97 18.28
C LYS A 26 -10.71 3.33 18.55
N ARG A 27 -11.27 4.25 17.77
CA ARG A 27 -12.65 4.68 17.96
C ARG A 27 -13.49 3.44 17.71
N ALA A 28 -14.26 3.04 18.72
CA ALA A 28 -15.29 2.02 18.54
C ALA A 28 -16.20 2.47 17.39
N SER A 29 -16.42 1.59 16.43
CA SER A 29 -17.35 1.82 15.34
C SER A 29 -18.77 1.92 15.91
N GLU A 30 -19.55 2.86 15.38
CA GLU A 30 -20.97 3.00 15.74
C GLU A 30 -21.83 1.92 15.03
N ASP A 31 -21.28 1.28 14.00
CA ASP A 31 -21.90 0.17 13.27
C ASP A 31 -21.48 -1.19 13.89
N PRO A 32 -22.42 -1.95 14.47
CA PRO A 32 -22.11 -3.22 15.13
C PRO A 32 -21.51 -4.26 14.16
N VAL A 33 -21.84 -4.19 12.87
CA VAL A 33 -21.31 -5.13 11.86
C VAL A 33 -19.84 -4.81 11.56
N VAL A 34 -19.50 -3.53 11.48
CA VAL A 34 -18.10 -3.10 11.32
C VAL A 34 -17.32 -3.45 12.59
N GLN A 35 -17.86 -3.17 13.76
CA GLN A 35 -17.18 -3.48 15.02
C GLN A 35 -16.92 -4.99 15.17
N GLU A 36 -17.89 -5.85 14.82
CA GLU A 36 -17.68 -7.30 14.82
C GLU A 36 -16.55 -7.73 13.86
N ALA A 37 -16.50 -7.13 12.66
CA ALA A 37 -15.44 -7.43 11.70
C ALA A 37 -14.07 -6.91 12.18
N LEU A 38 -14.01 -5.75 12.84
CA LEU A 38 -12.79 -5.24 13.47
C LEU A 38 -12.33 -6.14 14.61
N ASP A 39 -13.24 -6.55 15.50
CA ASP A 39 -12.94 -7.44 16.62
C ASP A 39 -12.39 -8.79 16.12
N ARG A 40 -12.95 -9.33 15.03
CA ARG A 40 -12.44 -10.55 14.38
C ARG A 40 -11.08 -10.33 13.72
N LEU A 41 -10.82 -9.17 13.15
CA LEU A 41 -9.54 -8.85 12.51
C LEU A 41 -8.42 -8.68 13.54
N ASP A 42 -8.72 -8.06 14.68
CA ASP A 42 -7.80 -7.78 15.78
C ASP A 42 -7.60 -9.00 16.70
N ASN A 43 -8.47 -10.01 16.63
CA ASN A 43 -8.34 -11.20 17.46
C ASN A 43 -7.26 -12.17 16.92
N GLU A 44 -6.06 -12.07 17.49
CA GLU A 44 -4.90 -12.94 17.19
C GLU A 44 -5.14 -14.43 17.45
N SER A 45 -6.15 -14.80 18.25
CA SER A 45 -6.49 -16.21 18.48
C SER A 45 -7.26 -16.85 17.33
N LEU A 46 -7.81 -16.05 16.41
CA LEU A 46 -8.48 -16.55 15.21
C LEU A 46 -7.47 -16.97 14.15
N SER A 47 -7.88 -17.92 13.31
CA SER A 47 -7.05 -18.33 12.16
C SER A 47 -6.85 -17.18 11.18
N GLU A 48 -5.71 -17.21 10.48
CA GLU A 48 -5.33 -16.27 9.43
C GLU A 48 -6.45 -16.12 8.37
N SER A 49 -7.02 -17.24 7.93
CA SER A 49 -8.16 -17.28 7.01
C SER A 49 -9.42 -16.60 7.58
N SER A 50 -9.67 -16.72 8.89
CA SER A 50 -10.81 -16.04 9.54
C SER A 50 -10.61 -14.54 9.63
N ARG A 51 -9.37 -14.10 9.91
CA ARG A 51 -8.98 -12.68 9.93
C ARG A 51 -9.01 -12.07 8.52
N LEU A 52 -8.54 -12.81 7.52
CA LEU A 52 -8.64 -12.40 6.11
C LEU A 52 -10.10 -12.27 5.67
N THR A 53 -10.97 -13.19 6.10
CA THR A 53 -12.42 -13.09 5.85
C THR A 53 -12.99 -11.80 6.46
N ALA A 54 -12.60 -11.46 7.69
CA ALA A 54 -13.01 -10.21 8.32
C ALA A 54 -12.52 -8.97 7.55
N ALA A 55 -11.30 -8.99 7.03
CA ALA A 55 -10.78 -7.92 6.16
C ALA A 55 -11.59 -7.78 4.85
N LYS A 56 -12.02 -8.90 4.24
CA LYS A 56 -12.90 -8.89 3.06
C LYS A 56 -14.28 -8.32 3.40
N ASP A 57 -14.82 -8.64 4.57
CA ASP A 57 -16.10 -8.12 5.02
C ASP A 57 -16.00 -6.58 5.19
N LEU A 58 -14.93 -6.08 5.79
CA LEU A 58 -14.66 -4.63 5.89
C LEU A 58 -14.57 -3.95 4.51
N LYS A 59 -13.95 -4.60 3.50
CA LYS A 59 -13.92 -4.09 2.12
C LYS A 59 -15.33 -3.95 1.51
N ARG A 60 -16.25 -4.87 1.81
CA ARG A 60 -17.61 -4.92 1.23
C ARG A 60 -18.58 -3.93 1.85
N LEU A 61 -18.29 -3.41 3.03
CA LEU A 61 -19.18 -2.51 3.74
C LEU A 61 -19.19 -1.13 3.08
N ASP A 62 -20.11 -0.86 2.17
CA ASP A 62 -20.13 0.35 1.33
C ASP A 62 -20.34 1.68 2.10
N ARG A 63 -20.83 1.65 3.36
CA ARG A 63 -21.45 2.82 3.99
C ARG A 63 -20.90 3.29 5.35
N SER A 64 -19.96 2.61 5.98
CA SER A 64 -19.54 3.05 7.31
C SER A 64 -18.60 4.25 7.27
N ARG A 65 -18.87 5.23 8.15
CA ARG A 65 -17.92 6.30 8.48
C ARG A 65 -16.66 5.73 9.17
N ASP A 66 -16.77 4.50 9.65
CA ASP A 66 -15.77 3.75 10.40
C ASP A 66 -14.77 3.00 9.51
N LYS A 67 -14.84 3.17 8.17
CA LYS A 67 -13.80 2.67 7.25
C LYS A 67 -12.41 3.23 7.57
N GLU A 68 -12.33 4.45 8.10
CA GLU A 68 -11.06 5.02 8.57
C GLU A 68 -10.44 4.17 9.69
N ALA A 69 -11.25 3.71 10.66
CA ALA A 69 -10.80 2.79 11.71
C ALA A 69 -10.45 1.39 11.17
N ALA A 70 -11.14 0.95 10.12
CA ALA A 70 -10.83 -0.29 9.41
C ALA A 70 -9.49 -0.25 8.68
N VAL A 71 -9.09 0.90 8.14
CA VAL A 71 -7.79 1.04 7.46
C VAL A 71 -6.64 0.69 8.39
N ALA A 72 -6.59 1.28 9.59
CA ALA A 72 -5.52 1.01 10.54
C ALA A 72 -5.41 -0.49 10.89
N SER A 73 -6.54 -1.13 11.19
CA SER A 73 -6.56 -2.55 11.57
C SER A 73 -6.20 -3.48 10.41
N VAL A 74 -6.57 -3.13 9.17
CA VAL A 74 -6.18 -3.89 7.98
C VAL A 74 -4.70 -3.68 7.64
N VAL A 75 -4.16 -2.48 7.80
CA VAL A 75 -2.73 -2.21 7.63
C VAL A 75 -1.91 -2.97 8.67
N ASP A 76 -2.35 -3.01 9.93
CA ASP A 76 -1.71 -3.80 10.99
C ASP A 76 -1.74 -5.29 10.64
N PHE A 77 -2.90 -5.83 10.25
CA PHE A 77 -3.02 -7.24 9.82
C PHE A 77 -2.13 -7.55 8.62
N PHE A 78 -2.04 -6.64 7.65
CA PHE A 78 -1.18 -6.79 6.48
C PHE A 78 0.30 -6.91 6.85
N GLU A 79 0.77 -6.08 7.77
CA GLU A 79 2.16 -6.13 8.25
C GLU A 79 2.42 -7.34 9.14
N ASP A 80 1.45 -7.76 9.97
CA ASP A 80 1.55 -8.98 10.77
C ASP A 80 1.68 -10.22 9.90
N HIS A 81 0.85 -10.32 8.87
CA HIS A 81 0.88 -11.41 7.89
C HIS A 81 2.25 -11.49 7.18
N ARG A 82 2.89 -10.35 6.92
CA ARG A 82 4.27 -10.28 6.40
C ARG A 82 5.31 -10.74 7.43
N ARG A 83 5.18 -10.31 8.69
CA ARG A 83 6.08 -10.71 9.80
C ARG A 83 5.99 -12.21 10.06
N GLU A 84 4.79 -12.77 10.00
CA GLU A 84 4.56 -14.20 10.19
C GLU A 84 5.26 -15.02 9.11
N ARG A 85 5.16 -14.63 7.84
CA ARG A 85 5.92 -15.24 6.74
C ARG A 85 7.42 -15.16 6.95
N ASN A 86 7.93 -14.02 7.41
CA ASN A 86 9.37 -13.87 7.68
C ASN A 86 9.83 -14.74 8.85
N SER A 87 8.94 -15.02 9.81
CA SER A 87 9.19 -15.90 10.94
C SER A 87 9.04 -17.39 10.58
N ASN A 88 8.24 -17.72 9.56
CA ASN A 88 8.01 -19.08 9.10
C ASN A 88 8.14 -19.22 7.57
N PRO A 89 9.38 -19.35 7.04
CA PRO A 89 9.62 -19.38 5.61
C PRO A 89 9.08 -20.63 4.89
N SER A 90 8.60 -21.65 5.61
CA SER A 90 7.91 -22.79 4.98
C SER A 90 6.50 -22.43 4.49
N LYS A 91 5.91 -21.31 4.96
CA LYS A 91 4.64 -20.75 4.44
C LYS A 91 4.80 -19.99 3.11
N ARG A 92 5.92 -20.15 2.39
CA ARG A 92 6.15 -19.54 1.05
C ARG A 92 5.42 -20.30 -0.06
N ASP A 93 4.20 -20.74 0.19
CA ASP A 93 3.39 -21.49 -0.75
C ASP A 93 2.40 -20.58 -1.50
N ALA A 94 1.65 -21.18 -2.42
CA ALA A 94 0.71 -20.46 -3.27
C ALA A 94 -0.44 -19.79 -2.47
N GLU A 95 -0.74 -20.30 -1.28
CA GLU A 95 -1.78 -19.77 -0.39
C GLU A 95 -1.37 -18.40 0.14
N TYR A 96 -0.16 -18.25 0.68
CA TYR A 96 0.37 -16.94 1.10
C TYR A 96 0.38 -15.94 -0.06
N ALA A 97 0.81 -16.36 -1.25
CA ALA A 97 0.83 -15.46 -2.41
C ALA A 97 -0.59 -14.97 -2.80
N ALA A 98 -1.60 -15.83 -2.68
CA ALA A 98 -2.99 -15.47 -2.94
C ALA A 98 -3.54 -14.53 -1.86
N ASP A 99 -3.30 -14.82 -0.59
CA ASP A 99 -3.72 -13.99 0.55
C ASP A 99 -3.10 -12.60 0.47
N ARG A 100 -1.81 -12.51 0.10
CA ARG A 100 -1.14 -11.22 -0.12
C ARG A 100 -1.76 -10.41 -1.25
N VAL A 101 -2.04 -11.05 -2.40
CA VAL A 101 -2.71 -10.38 -3.52
C VAL A 101 -4.06 -9.82 -3.08
N GLU A 102 -4.82 -10.61 -2.32
CA GLU A 102 -6.12 -10.20 -1.81
C GLU A 102 -6.03 -9.05 -0.82
N LEU A 103 -5.04 -9.07 0.08
CA LEU A 103 -4.80 -7.96 1.00
C LEU A 103 -4.39 -6.67 0.27
N MET A 104 -3.60 -6.74 -0.81
CA MET A 104 -3.31 -5.55 -1.63
C MET A 104 -4.60 -4.95 -2.21
N GLU A 105 -5.53 -5.80 -2.68
CA GLU A 105 -6.82 -5.34 -3.19
C GLU A 105 -7.67 -4.68 -2.12
N ILE A 106 -7.67 -5.23 -0.90
CA ILE A 106 -8.39 -4.66 0.22
C ILE A 106 -7.81 -3.27 0.56
N LEU A 107 -6.48 -3.16 0.70
CA LEU A 107 -5.82 -1.88 0.97
C LEU A 107 -6.09 -0.84 -0.11
N GLY A 108 -5.97 -1.23 -1.39
CA GLY A 108 -6.25 -0.36 -2.53
C GLY A 108 -7.69 0.15 -2.56
N ALA A 109 -8.65 -0.74 -2.33
CA ALA A 109 -10.07 -0.37 -2.27
C ALA A 109 -10.36 0.56 -1.09
N LEU A 110 -9.86 0.24 0.10
CA LEU A 110 -10.05 1.08 1.29
C LEU A 110 -9.44 2.46 1.11
N ALA A 111 -8.24 2.57 0.52
CA ALA A 111 -7.62 3.85 0.21
C ALA A 111 -8.48 4.69 -0.75
N ALA A 112 -8.95 4.08 -1.85
CA ALA A 112 -9.75 4.77 -2.86
C ALA A 112 -11.11 5.24 -2.32
N ASP A 113 -11.79 4.39 -1.56
CA ASP A 113 -13.07 4.71 -0.94
C ASP A 113 -12.92 5.85 0.07
N THR A 114 -11.92 5.75 0.95
CA THR A 114 -11.67 6.74 2.00
C THR A 114 -11.28 8.10 1.40
N ALA A 115 -10.43 8.10 0.38
CA ALA A 115 -10.07 9.31 -0.38
C ALA A 115 -11.28 9.95 -1.07
N SER A 116 -12.14 9.14 -1.68
CA SER A 116 -13.34 9.62 -2.38
C SER A 116 -14.33 10.28 -1.42
N ARG A 117 -14.52 9.70 -0.23
CA ARG A 117 -15.39 10.28 0.81
C ARG A 117 -14.83 11.59 1.35
N ALA A 118 -13.54 11.62 1.69
CA ALA A 118 -12.89 12.84 2.18
C ALA A 118 -13.06 13.99 1.17
N ALA A 119 -12.86 13.72 -0.11
CA ALA A 119 -13.06 14.70 -1.17
C ALA A 119 -14.54 15.14 -1.30
N GLY A 120 -15.51 14.21 -1.22
CA GLY A 120 -16.94 14.53 -1.22
C GLY A 120 -17.35 15.41 -0.05
N GLU A 121 -16.69 15.26 1.11
CA GLU A 121 -16.87 16.10 2.30
C GLU A 121 -16.03 17.39 2.27
N SER A 122 -15.29 17.64 1.18
CA SER A 122 -14.34 18.77 1.03
C SER A 122 -13.29 18.83 2.14
N ARG A 123 -12.87 17.66 2.63
CA ARG A 123 -11.81 17.49 3.62
C ARG A 123 -10.52 17.06 2.94
N ARG A 124 -9.40 17.28 3.65
CA ARG A 124 -8.13 16.64 3.29
C ARG A 124 -8.26 15.13 3.38
N ALA A 125 -7.49 14.42 2.55
CA ALA A 125 -7.38 12.98 2.68
C ALA A 125 -6.86 12.62 4.09
N PRO A 126 -7.49 11.66 4.76
CA PRO A 126 -7.08 11.28 6.11
C PRO A 126 -5.75 10.51 6.07
N ALA A 127 -5.02 10.51 7.19
CA ALA A 127 -3.67 9.94 7.28
C ALA A 127 -3.64 8.45 6.89
N GLU A 128 -4.74 7.77 7.19
CA GLU A 128 -5.09 6.40 6.88
C GLU A 128 -4.94 6.08 5.38
N VAL A 129 -5.32 7.00 4.48
CA VAL A 129 -5.09 6.81 3.03
C VAL A 129 -3.60 6.71 2.74
N SER A 130 -2.77 7.54 3.38
CA SER A 130 -1.32 7.49 3.20
C SER A 130 -0.72 6.21 3.78
N GLU A 131 -1.28 5.67 4.86
CA GLU A 131 -0.85 4.39 5.45
C GLU A 131 -1.09 3.21 4.50
N CYS A 132 -2.29 3.10 3.90
CA CYS A 132 -2.56 2.10 2.88
C CYS A 132 -1.59 2.21 1.71
N LEU A 133 -1.37 3.43 1.19
CA LEU A 133 -0.48 3.65 0.06
C LEU A 133 0.99 3.31 0.41
N ASN A 134 1.44 3.65 1.62
CA ASN A 134 2.77 3.29 2.10
C ASN A 134 2.93 1.77 2.25
N ALA A 135 1.92 1.05 2.74
CA ALA A 135 1.94 -0.42 2.81
C ALA A 135 2.06 -1.05 1.41
N LEU A 136 1.31 -0.54 0.42
CA LEU A 136 1.39 -0.97 -0.97
C LEU A 136 2.79 -0.69 -1.58
N ILE A 137 3.38 0.48 -1.30
CA ILE A 137 4.75 0.82 -1.73
C ILE A 137 5.76 -0.11 -1.07
N GLY A 138 5.63 -0.36 0.23
CA GLY A 138 6.51 -1.26 0.96
C GLY A 138 6.51 -2.66 0.34
N ALA A 139 5.32 -3.20 0.03
CA ALA A 139 5.22 -4.50 -0.63
C ALA A 139 5.78 -4.50 -2.06
N LEU A 140 5.61 -3.41 -2.82
CA LEU A 140 6.21 -3.26 -4.13
C LEU A 140 7.75 -3.31 -4.05
N GLN A 141 8.34 -2.68 -3.03
CA GLN A 141 9.78 -2.61 -2.81
C GLN A 141 10.38 -3.91 -2.25
N ASP A 142 9.57 -4.73 -1.59
CA ASP A 142 10.02 -5.93 -0.92
C ASP A 142 10.38 -7.03 -1.95
N LYS A 143 11.69 -7.30 -2.05
CA LYS A 143 12.24 -8.30 -3.00
C LYS A 143 11.81 -9.73 -2.64
N ASP A 144 11.45 -9.95 -1.38
CA ASP A 144 10.98 -11.23 -0.87
C ASP A 144 9.47 -11.43 -1.06
N GLU A 145 8.73 -10.37 -1.39
CA GLU A 145 7.31 -10.44 -1.71
C GLU A 145 7.10 -11.22 -3.03
N PRO A 146 6.08 -12.10 -3.12
CA PRO A 146 5.77 -12.80 -4.36
C PRO A 146 5.50 -11.84 -5.52
N TRP A 147 5.94 -12.20 -6.72
CA TRP A 147 5.75 -11.37 -7.92
C TRP A 147 4.29 -10.94 -8.13
N ALA A 148 3.35 -11.88 -7.96
CA ALA A 148 1.92 -11.59 -8.11
C ALA A 148 1.44 -10.50 -7.15
N ALA A 149 1.91 -10.52 -5.89
CA ALA A 149 1.58 -9.52 -4.88
C ALA A 149 2.23 -8.16 -5.19
N ARG A 150 3.51 -8.12 -5.61
CA ARG A 150 4.16 -6.89 -6.08
C ARG A 150 3.46 -6.25 -7.26
N ARG A 151 3.11 -7.06 -8.26
CA ARG A 151 2.33 -6.62 -9.42
C ARG A 151 0.98 -6.06 -8.98
N LYS A 152 0.29 -6.74 -8.06
CA LYS A 152 -1.00 -6.28 -7.57
C LYS A 152 -0.89 -4.96 -6.81
N ALA A 153 0.15 -4.77 -6.01
CA ALA A 153 0.42 -3.49 -5.35
C ALA A 153 0.58 -2.35 -6.37
N ALA A 154 1.35 -2.57 -7.45
CA ALA A 154 1.48 -1.60 -8.54
C ALA A 154 0.14 -1.29 -9.23
N GLU A 155 -0.68 -2.31 -9.49
CA GLU A 155 -2.02 -2.17 -10.07
C GLU A 155 -2.92 -1.30 -9.17
N MET A 156 -2.95 -1.57 -7.86
CA MET A 156 -3.78 -0.82 -6.90
C MET A 156 -3.31 0.63 -6.75
N LEU A 157 -2.00 0.88 -6.74
CA LEU A 157 -1.45 2.24 -6.72
C LEU A 157 -1.83 3.02 -7.99
N ALA A 158 -1.78 2.38 -9.16
CA ALA A 158 -2.19 3.00 -10.42
C ALA A 158 -3.70 3.22 -10.50
N GLN A 159 -4.50 2.28 -10.01
CA GLN A 159 -5.95 2.41 -9.94
C GLN A 159 -6.34 3.57 -9.03
N PHE A 160 -5.76 3.66 -7.82
CA PHE A 160 -5.97 4.78 -6.92
C PHE A 160 -5.64 6.11 -7.61
N ALA A 161 -4.49 6.20 -8.28
CA ALA A 161 -4.12 7.41 -9.00
C ALA A 161 -5.10 7.79 -10.12
N GLY A 162 -5.69 6.80 -10.80
CA GLY A 162 -6.64 7.00 -11.89
C GLY A 162 -8.06 7.33 -11.44
N THR A 163 -8.48 6.93 -10.24
CA THR A 163 -9.86 7.08 -9.75
C THR A 163 -10.02 8.07 -8.61
N ALA A 164 -8.97 8.33 -7.82
CA ALA A 164 -9.08 9.21 -6.67
C ALA A 164 -9.28 10.68 -7.10
N PRO A 165 -10.10 11.45 -6.36
CA PRO A 165 -10.29 12.87 -6.64
C PRO A 165 -8.98 13.67 -6.54
N ALA A 166 -8.85 14.72 -7.36
CA ALA A 166 -7.63 15.53 -7.44
C ALA A 166 -7.16 16.10 -6.09
N ALA A 167 -8.09 16.46 -5.19
CA ALA A 167 -7.76 16.94 -3.85
C ALA A 167 -7.05 15.87 -3.00
N ALA A 168 -7.54 14.63 -3.04
CA ALA A 168 -6.90 13.51 -2.33
C ALA A 168 -5.53 13.17 -2.95
N LEU A 169 -5.43 13.23 -4.28
CA LEU A 169 -4.16 13.03 -4.98
C LEU A 169 -3.11 14.10 -4.63
N ALA A 170 -3.53 15.34 -4.37
CA ALA A 170 -2.63 16.41 -3.94
C ALA A 170 -2.05 16.13 -2.54
N ASP A 171 -2.88 15.69 -1.61
CA ASP A 171 -2.46 15.33 -0.25
C ASP A 171 -1.53 14.10 -0.23
N THR A 172 -1.77 13.12 -1.10
CA THR A 172 -0.97 11.89 -1.18
C THR A 172 0.11 11.94 -2.27
N ARG A 173 0.34 13.09 -2.89
CA ARG A 173 1.17 13.22 -4.11
C ARG A 173 2.57 12.67 -3.92
N ARG A 174 3.23 13.02 -2.81
CA ARG A 174 4.60 12.59 -2.51
C ARG A 174 4.71 11.07 -2.43
N VAL A 175 3.68 10.41 -1.89
CA VAL A 175 3.60 8.95 -1.81
C VAL A 175 3.48 8.35 -3.23
N LEU A 176 2.67 8.95 -4.09
CA LEU A 176 2.51 8.53 -5.49
C LEU A 176 3.77 8.78 -6.36
N GLU A 177 4.55 9.83 -6.09
CA GLU A 177 5.84 10.07 -6.74
C GLU A 177 6.85 8.97 -6.41
N VAL A 178 6.92 8.57 -5.14
CA VAL A 178 7.74 7.43 -4.69
C VAL A 178 7.28 6.15 -5.38
N ALA A 179 5.97 5.87 -5.38
CA ALA A 179 5.41 4.72 -6.07
C ALA A 179 5.81 4.67 -7.56
N SER A 180 5.68 5.78 -8.30
CA SER A 180 6.02 5.84 -9.72
C SER A 180 7.50 5.54 -10.00
N THR A 181 8.38 6.02 -9.12
CA THR A 181 9.83 5.75 -9.20
C THR A 181 10.11 4.29 -8.93
N GLN A 182 9.51 3.75 -7.87
CA GLN A 182 9.72 2.39 -7.41
C GLN A 182 9.17 1.34 -8.38
N ILE A 183 8.03 1.59 -9.03
CA ILE A 183 7.56 0.71 -10.11
C ILE A 183 8.60 0.65 -11.24
N GLY A 184 9.21 1.79 -11.58
CA GLY A 184 10.31 1.84 -12.54
C GLY A 184 11.51 0.97 -12.12
N GLU A 185 11.94 1.09 -10.87
CA GLU A 185 13.06 0.30 -10.33
C GLU A 185 12.75 -1.20 -10.29
N VAL A 186 11.54 -1.60 -9.92
CA VAL A 186 11.11 -3.00 -9.93
C VAL A 186 11.10 -3.55 -11.36
N VAL A 187 10.55 -2.79 -12.32
CA VAL A 187 10.56 -3.17 -13.73
C VAL A 187 12.00 -3.32 -14.23
N ASP A 188 12.87 -2.34 -13.99
CA ASP A 188 14.24 -2.35 -14.48
C ASP A 188 15.08 -3.47 -13.84
N ASN A 189 14.95 -3.69 -12.53
CA ASN A 189 15.67 -4.75 -11.81
C ASN A 189 15.18 -6.15 -12.20
N GLU A 190 13.88 -6.34 -12.37
CA GLU A 190 13.34 -7.64 -12.78
C GLU A 190 13.62 -7.96 -14.25
N LEU A 191 13.65 -6.96 -15.13
CA LEU A 191 14.08 -7.12 -16.52
C LEU A 191 15.58 -7.47 -16.60
N THR A 192 16.39 -6.91 -15.71
CA THR A 192 17.82 -7.22 -15.63
C THR A 192 18.06 -8.62 -15.03
N ALA A 193 17.25 -9.04 -14.06
CA ALA A 193 17.32 -10.38 -13.47
C ALA A 193 16.77 -11.50 -14.40
N LYS A 194 15.84 -11.18 -15.32
CA LYS A 194 15.17 -12.15 -16.21
C LYS A 194 15.84 -12.37 -17.57
N SER A 195 17.09 -11.92 -17.78
CA SER A 195 17.90 -12.40 -18.93
C SER A 195 18.32 -13.89 -18.81
N TRP A 196 17.84 -14.63 -17.81
CA TRP A 196 18.24 -16.01 -17.50
C TRP A 196 17.16 -17.09 -17.68
N LEU A 197 15.89 -16.77 -17.89
CA LEU A 197 14.85 -17.80 -18.08
C LEU A 197 13.91 -17.44 -19.24
N SER A 198 14.16 -18.12 -20.35
CA SER A 198 13.48 -18.10 -21.63
C SER A 198 11.96 -17.88 -21.61
N SER A 199 11.50 -17.16 -22.64
CA SER A 199 10.23 -17.34 -23.37
C SER A 199 8.94 -17.20 -22.56
N HIS A 200 8.04 -16.33 -23.04
CA HIS A 200 6.69 -15.99 -22.53
C HIS A 200 6.65 -14.77 -21.60
N HIS A 201 6.62 -13.56 -22.18
CA HIS A 201 6.37 -12.30 -21.45
C HIS A 201 4.98 -11.72 -21.76
N PRO A 202 3.96 -11.99 -20.93
CA PRO A 202 2.72 -11.20 -20.92
C PRO A 202 2.74 -9.96 -19.99
N ASP A 203 3.77 -9.74 -19.16
CA ASP A 203 3.62 -8.84 -18.00
C ASP A 203 4.39 -7.52 -18.00
N ARG A 204 5.40 -7.33 -18.86
CA ARG A 204 6.18 -6.07 -18.89
C ARG A 204 5.34 -4.87 -19.30
N SER A 205 4.55 -5.03 -20.36
CA SER A 205 3.68 -3.98 -20.89
C SER A 205 2.64 -3.53 -19.87
N ILE A 206 2.20 -4.44 -19.00
CA ILE A 206 1.20 -4.16 -17.96
C ILE A 206 1.80 -3.29 -16.87
N VAL A 207 2.96 -3.68 -16.31
CA VAL A 207 3.60 -2.91 -15.22
C VAL A 207 4.13 -1.56 -15.72
N GLU A 208 4.70 -1.49 -16.93
CA GLU A 208 5.09 -0.21 -17.54
C GLU A 208 3.85 0.64 -17.88
N GLY A 209 2.73 0.01 -18.24
CA GLY A 209 1.43 0.67 -18.38
C GLY A 209 0.97 1.33 -17.08
N HIS A 210 1.06 0.63 -15.94
CA HIS A 210 0.75 1.18 -14.61
C HIS A 210 1.67 2.35 -14.24
N ARG A 211 2.98 2.24 -14.53
CA ARG A 211 3.93 3.34 -14.36
C ARG A 211 3.56 4.56 -15.21
N GLY A 212 3.21 4.34 -16.47
CA GLY A 212 2.78 5.37 -17.41
C GLY A 212 1.49 6.08 -16.95
N ALA A 213 0.52 5.33 -16.43
CA ALA A 213 -0.69 5.88 -15.83
C ALA A 213 -0.37 6.79 -14.63
N LEU A 214 0.47 6.33 -13.70
CA LEU A 214 0.91 7.12 -12.54
C LEU A 214 1.64 8.41 -12.94
N LYS A 215 2.57 8.33 -13.90
CA LYS A 215 3.27 9.52 -14.41
C LYS A 215 2.32 10.53 -15.05
N SER A 216 1.31 10.05 -15.78
CA SER A 216 0.32 10.90 -16.44
C SER A 216 -0.50 11.68 -15.40
N VAL A 217 -0.94 11.00 -14.34
CA VAL A 217 -1.65 11.64 -13.21
C VAL A 217 -0.77 12.66 -12.49
N LEU A 218 0.48 12.30 -12.16
CA LEU A 218 1.43 13.22 -11.51
C LEU A 218 1.74 14.47 -12.33
N THR A 219 1.74 14.33 -13.66
CA THR A 219 1.93 15.45 -14.59
C THR A 219 0.70 16.36 -14.60
N ALA A 220 -0.52 15.79 -14.62
CA ALA A 220 -1.77 16.54 -14.60
C ALA A 220 -1.96 17.37 -13.32
N LEU A 221 -1.44 16.89 -12.19
CA LEU A 221 -1.49 17.60 -10.91
C LEU A 221 -0.52 18.81 -10.82
N GLY A 222 0.32 19.06 -11.84
CA GLY A 222 1.31 20.16 -11.84
C GLY A 222 2.44 19.95 -10.81
N PRO A 223 3.46 20.81 -10.70
CA PRO A 223 4.50 20.68 -9.67
C PRO A 223 3.94 21.01 -8.26
N LEU A 224 4.53 20.42 -7.20
CA LEU A 224 4.29 20.88 -5.83
C LEU A 224 4.66 22.36 -5.77
N THR A 225 3.66 23.23 -5.60
CA THR A 225 3.94 24.62 -5.27
C THR A 225 4.48 24.59 -3.84
N PRO A 226 5.74 25.02 -3.60
CA PRO A 226 6.21 25.14 -2.23
C PRO A 226 5.25 26.07 -1.49
N PRO A 227 4.94 25.80 -0.20
CA PRO A 227 4.14 26.72 0.58
C PRO A 227 4.80 28.09 0.46
N ALA A 228 4.03 29.08 0.01
CA ALA A 228 4.48 30.46 0.00
C ALA A 228 5.08 30.73 1.38
N GLN A 229 6.38 31.02 1.43
CA GLN A 229 6.99 31.45 2.68
C GLN A 229 6.20 32.66 3.12
N ALA A 230 5.43 32.51 4.20
CA ALA A 230 4.71 33.62 4.80
C ALA A 230 5.75 34.69 5.18
N PRO A 231 5.47 35.97 4.91
CA PRO A 231 6.39 37.07 5.19
C PRO A 231 6.73 37.19 6.68
#